data_AF-V8AM23-F1
#
_entry.id   AF-V8AM23-F1
#
_cell.length_a   1.000
_cell.length_b   1.000
_cell.length_c   1.000
_cell.angle_alpha   90.00
_cell.angle_beta   90.00
_cell.angle_gamma   90.00
#
_symmetry.space_group_name_H-M   'P 1'
#
loop_
_entity.id
_entity.type
_entity.pdbx_description
1 polymer ?
#
loop_
_entity_poly.entity_id
_entity_poly.type
_entity_poly.pdbx_seq_one_letter_code
_entity_poly.pdbx_strand_id
1 'polypeptide(L)'
;MGYTRMLARKMVGRQNKQVLAQHLVQSFRYEDGLSAEEIHQIGREWIEQLTGGKHEYIIATHIDKGHIHNHIIFNTTSNVDFKNFRWKKIPSKLHVNFQIKFRSNMERF
;
A
#
# COMPACT_ATOMS: atom_id res chain seq x y z
N MET A 1 -36.33 22.79 13.47
CA MET A 1 -35.64 21.51 13.82
C MET A 1 -34.40 21.31 12.92
N GLY A 2 -33.31 22.07 13.13
CA GLY A 2 -32.20 22.07 12.15
C GLY A 2 -30.80 22.36 12.73
N TYR A 3 -30.72 23.07 13.86
CA TYR A 3 -29.44 23.47 14.44
C TYR A 3 -28.66 22.28 15.02
N THR A 4 -29.35 21.39 15.73
CA THR A 4 -28.76 20.17 16.31
C THR A 4 -28.19 19.23 15.25
N ARG A 5 -28.89 19.07 14.10
CA ARG A 5 -28.40 18.27 12.96
C ARG A 5 -27.16 18.91 12.30
N MET A 6 -27.12 20.25 12.24
CA MET A 6 -26.01 20.99 11.66
C MET A 6 -24.76 20.94 12.54
N LEU A 7 -24.93 21.06 13.86
CA LEU A 7 -23.85 20.90 14.84
C LEU A 7 -23.34 19.46 14.88
N ALA A 8 -24.23 18.47 14.83
CA ALA A 8 -23.83 17.06 14.75
C ALA A 8 -22.99 16.78 13.49
N ARG A 9 -23.31 17.36 12.32
CA ARG A 9 -22.47 17.26 11.11
C ARG A 9 -21.11 17.97 11.21
N LYS A 10 -20.99 18.96 12.10
CA LYS A 10 -19.72 19.66 12.40
C LYS A 10 -18.88 18.93 13.45
N MET A 11 -19.53 18.33 14.46
CA MET A 11 -18.91 17.66 15.62
C MET A 11 -18.64 16.17 15.39
N VAL A 12 -19.49 15.48 14.63
CA VAL A 12 -19.11 14.27 13.89
C VAL A 12 -18.18 14.80 12.81
N GLY A 13 -16.96 15.13 13.24
CA GLY A 13 -15.95 15.80 12.44
C GLY A 13 -15.94 15.15 11.08
N ARG A 14 -15.84 15.99 10.03
CA ARG A 14 -15.69 15.56 8.63
C ARG A 14 -15.17 14.13 8.66
N GLN A 15 -15.99 13.15 8.27
CA GLN A 15 -15.45 11.87 7.84
C GLN A 15 -14.66 12.22 6.58
N ASN A 16 -13.53 12.89 6.79
CA ASN A 16 -12.45 12.99 5.84
C ASN A 16 -12.25 11.54 5.49
N LYS A 17 -12.38 11.22 4.21
CA LYS A 17 -11.96 9.93 3.66
C LYS A 17 -10.46 9.80 3.93
N GLN A 18 -10.11 9.51 5.18
CA GLN A 18 -8.77 9.41 5.66
C GLN A 18 -8.31 8.03 5.26
N VAL A 19 -7.32 7.98 4.40
CA VAL A 19 -6.71 6.72 4.00
C VAL A 19 -5.98 6.19 5.21
N LEU A 20 -6.48 5.11 5.80
CA LEU A 20 -5.90 4.52 7.01
C LEU A 20 -4.58 3.80 6.67
N ALA A 21 -4.57 3.09 5.54
CA ALA A 21 -3.41 2.38 5.03
C ALA A 21 -3.37 2.42 3.51
N GLN A 22 -2.17 2.28 2.96
CA GLN A 22 -1.96 2.12 1.53
C GLN A 22 -1.85 0.64 1.21
N HIS A 23 -2.56 0.17 0.18
CA HIS A 23 -2.48 -1.21 -0.30
C HIS A 23 -1.88 -1.25 -1.69
N LEU A 24 -0.82 -2.02 -1.83
CA LEU A 24 -0.08 -2.21 -3.06
C LEU A 24 -0.09 -3.68 -3.45
N VAL A 25 -0.25 -3.91 -4.74
CA VAL A 25 -0.09 -5.23 -5.34
C VAL A 25 1.13 -5.19 -6.26
N GLN A 26 2.08 -6.09 -6.09
CA GLN A 26 3.19 -6.30 -7.00
C GLN A 26 3.03 -7.67 -7.66
N SER A 27 2.80 -7.69 -8.96
CA SER A 27 2.59 -8.94 -9.72
C SER A 27 3.82 -9.28 -10.54
N PHE A 28 4.22 -10.55 -10.58
CA PHE A 28 5.38 -11.00 -11.35
C PHE A 28 4.93 -11.92 -12.49
N ARG A 29 5.66 -11.93 -13.61
CA ARG A 29 5.36 -12.82 -14.72
C ARG A 29 5.93 -14.20 -14.42
N TYR A 30 5.24 -15.25 -14.85
CA TYR A 30 5.75 -16.63 -14.71
C TYR A 30 7.12 -16.80 -15.40
N GLU A 31 7.31 -16.12 -16.53
CA GLU A 31 8.56 -16.09 -17.31
C GLU A 31 9.75 -15.49 -16.54
N ASP A 32 9.52 -14.76 -15.46
CA ASP A 32 10.60 -14.17 -14.66
C ASP A 32 11.37 -15.24 -13.87
N GLY A 33 10.82 -16.45 -13.70
CA GLY A 33 11.52 -17.60 -13.12
C GLY A 33 11.89 -17.45 -11.64
N LEU A 34 11.24 -16.52 -10.93
CA LEU A 34 11.53 -16.18 -9.54
C LEU A 34 10.77 -17.10 -8.56
N SER A 35 11.43 -17.47 -7.48
CA SER A 35 10.82 -18.14 -6.33
C SER A 35 9.92 -17.19 -5.51
N ALA A 36 9.07 -17.77 -4.66
CA ALA A 36 8.22 -16.99 -3.77
C ALA A 36 9.03 -16.16 -2.77
N GLU A 37 10.15 -16.71 -2.30
CA GLU A 37 11.08 -16.08 -1.38
C GLU A 37 11.79 -14.88 -2.02
N GLU A 38 12.27 -15.03 -3.25
CA GLU A 38 12.86 -13.92 -4.02
C GLU A 38 11.85 -12.82 -4.26
N ILE A 39 10.63 -13.17 -4.66
CA ILE A 39 9.54 -12.21 -4.86
C ILE A 39 9.21 -11.48 -3.55
N HIS A 40 9.15 -12.18 -2.42
CA HIS A 40 8.93 -11.58 -1.12
C HIS A 40 10.05 -10.59 -0.76
N GLN A 41 11.30 -10.98 -0.99
CA GLN A 41 12.48 -10.16 -0.73
C GLN A 41 12.50 -8.90 -1.61
N ILE A 42 12.17 -9.02 -2.90
CA ILE A 42 12.01 -7.88 -3.80
C ILE A 42 10.94 -6.92 -3.27
N GLY A 43 9.80 -7.46 -2.79
CA GLY A 43 8.74 -6.64 -2.20
C GLY A 43 9.18 -5.88 -0.95
N ARG A 44 9.96 -6.54 -0.09
CA ARG A 44 10.55 -5.95 1.12
C ARG A 44 11.50 -4.81 0.77
N GLU A 45 12.48 -5.06 -0.09
CA GLU A 45 13.46 -4.03 -0.49
C GLU A 45 12.78 -2.83 -1.14
N TRP A 46 11.76 -3.09 -1.94
CA TRP A 46 11.00 -2.05 -2.61
C TRP A 46 10.22 -1.16 -1.63
N ILE A 47 9.52 -1.74 -0.64
CA ILE A 47 8.76 -0.94 0.33
C ILE A 47 9.67 -0.17 1.29
N GLU A 48 10.82 -0.74 1.66
CA GLU A 48 11.85 -0.05 2.45
C GLU A 48 12.37 1.18 1.70
N GLN A 49 12.71 1.04 0.42
CA GLN A 49 13.15 2.17 -0.41
C GLN A 49 12.05 3.21 -0.61
N LEU A 50 10.82 2.76 -0.85
CA LEU A 50 9.67 3.66 -1.07
C LEU A 50 9.38 4.51 0.16
N THR A 51 9.36 3.88 1.34
CA THR A 51 8.98 4.52 2.60
C THR A 51 10.17 5.16 3.33
N GLY A 52 11.40 4.85 2.90
CA GLY A 52 12.62 5.21 3.62
C GLY A 52 12.69 4.57 5.00
N GLY A 53 12.06 3.40 5.19
CA GLY A 53 11.98 2.69 6.47
C GLY A 53 11.15 3.38 7.56
N LYS A 54 10.37 4.42 7.20
CA LYS A 54 9.63 5.25 8.18
C LYS A 54 8.21 4.79 8.47
N HIS A 55 7.71 3.82 7.69
CA HIS A 55 6.33 3.36 7.75
C HIS A 55 6.33 1.86 8.04
N GLU A 56 5.53 1.45 9.01
CA GLU A 56 5.30 0.03 9.29
C GLU A 56 4.47 -0.58 8.16
N TYR A 57 4.78 -1.84 7.83
CA TYR A 57 4.14 -2.55 6.74
C TYR A 57 4.02 -4.04 7.01
N ILE A 58 3.11 -4.68 6.30
CA ILE A 58 2.98 -6.13 6.16
C ILE A 58 3.11 -6.52 4.70
N ILE A 59 3.70 -7.69 4.44
CA ILE A 59 3.80 -8.27 3.10
C ILE A 59 3.24 -9.69 3.14
N ALA A 60 2.35 -10.01 2.21
CA ALA A 60 1.86 -11.36 1.98
C ALA A 60 2.13 -11.75 0.53
N THR A 61 2.80 -12.88 0.32
CA THR A 61 3.09 -13.42 -1.01
C THR A 61 2.09 -14.53 -1.33
N HIS A 62 1.31 -14.36 -2.38
CA HIS A 62 0.34 -15.35 -2.86
C HIS A 62 0.97 -16.20 -3.96
N ILE A 63 0.85 -17.53 -3.84
CA ILE A 63 1.42 -18.52 -4.77
C ILE A 63 0.34 -19.44 -5.38
N ASP A 64 -0.92 -19.23 -5.02
CA ASP A 64 -2.06 -20.12 -5.27
C ASP A 64 -2.88 -19.76 -6.52
N LYS A 65 -2.58 -18.62 -7.18
CA LYS A 65 -3.43 -18.04 -8.24
C LYS A 65 -2.88 -18.16 -9.67
N GLY A 66 -1.96 -19.10 -9.90
CA GLY A 66 -1.31 -19.30 -11.21
C GLY A 66 -0.32 -18.19 -11.60
N HIS A 67 -0.13 -17.19 -10.74
CA HIS A 67 0.92 -16.18 -10.82
C HIS A 67 1.27 -15.74 -9.40
N ILE A 68 2.57 -15.53 -9.14
CA ILE A 68 3.05 -15.11 -7.82
C ILE A 68 2.94 -13.59 -7.72
N HIS A 69 2.38 -13.10 -6.63
CA HIS A 69 2.25 -11.67 -6.37
C HIS A 69 2.34 -11.34 -4.88
N ASN A 70 2.82 -10.14 -4.56
CA ASN A 70 2.82 -9.59 -3.21
C ASN A 70 1.63 -8.67 -3.01
N HIS A 71 0.97 -8.80 -1.86
CA HIS A 71 0.21 -7.73 -1.24
C HIS A 71 1.06 -7.05 -0.18
N ILE A 72 1.26 -5.74 -0.33
CA ILE A 72 1.96 -4.91 0.66
C ILE A 72 0.96 -3.90 1.20
N ILE A 73 0.75 -3.91 2.51
CA ILE A 73 -0.08 -2.91 3.19
C ILE A 73 0.82 -2.15 4.15
N PHE A 74 0.79 -0.81 4.09
CA PHE A 74 1.61 0.01 4.97
C PHE A 74 0.84 1.22 5.52
N ASN A 75 1.29 1.68 6.69
CA ASN A 75 0.64 2.78 7.40
C ASN A 75 0.74 4.08 6.59
N THR A 76 -0.39 4.79 6.45
CA THR A 76 -0.36 6.09 5.75
C THR A 76 0.43 7.12 6.55
N THR A 77 0.47 7.04 7.87
CA THR A 77 1.22 7.95 8.74
C THR A 77 2.50 7.27 9.24
N SER A 78 3.63 7.99 9.19
CA SER A 78 4.90 7.50 9.73
C SER A 78 4.86 7.47 11.27
N ASN A 79 5.40 6.42 11.87
CA ASN A 79 5.60 6.33 13.32
C ASN A 79 6.86 7.07 13.80
N VAL A 80 7.65 7.64 12.88
CA VAL A 80 8.90 8.37 13.19
C VAL A 80 8.67 9.87 13.23
N ASP A 81 8.07 10.44 12.17
CA ASP A 81 7.87 11.89 12.04
C ASP A 81 6.40 12.32 12.05
N PHE A 82 5.47 11.38 12.24
CA PHE A 82 4.02 11.59 12.26
C PHE A 82 3.46 12.27 11.00
N LYS A 83 4.21 12.23 9.88
CA LYS A 83 3.74 12.76 8.60
C LYS A 83 3.08 11.68 7.78
N ASN A 84 2.08 12.08 7.02
CA ASN A 84 1.46 11.21 6.04
C ASN A 84 2.40 10.97 4.86
N PHE A 85 2.42 9.73 4.38
CA PHE A 85 3.12 9.30 3.20
C PHE A 85 2.68 10.14 1.99
N ARG A 86 3.65 10.60 1.22
CA ARG A 86 3.41 11.37 0.00
C ARG A 86 4.09 10.68 -1.15
N TRP A 87 3.29 10.30 -2.15
CA TRP A 87 3.78 9.75 -3.40
C TRP A 87 4.74 10.75 -4.06
N LYS A 88 5.99 10.32 -4.25
CA LYS A 88 6.96 11.00 -5.11
C LYS A 88 7.00 10.27 -6.45
N LYS A 89 7.50 10.92 -7.51
CA LYS A 89 7.80 10.23 -8.78
C LYS A 89 8.72 9.04 -8.47
N ILE A 90 8.24 7.84 -8.73
CA ILE A 90 9.01 6.60 -8.53
C ILE A 90 10.11 6.61 -9.60
N PRO A 91 11.39 6.47 -9.23
CA PRO A 91 12.46 6.40 -10.22
C PRO A 91 12.27 5.19 -11.14
N SER A 92 12.39 5.42 -12.45
CA SER A 92 12.28 4.42 -13.52
C SER A 92 13.36 3.31 -13.48
N LYS A 93 14.18 3.22 -12.43
CA LYS A 93 15.23 2.20 -12.30
C LYS A 93 14.78 0.94 -11.57
N LEU A 94 13.58 0.92 -11.01
CA LEU A 94 13.03 -0.23 -10.30
C LEU A 94 12.05 -1.01 -11.20
N HIS A 95 12.39 -1.18 -12.48
CA HIS A 95 11.65 -2.03 -13.42
C HIS A 95 12.06 -3.49 -13.22
N VAL A 96 11.55 -4.10 -12.15
CA VAL A 96 11.09 -5.49 -12.31
C VAL A 96 9.72 -5.37 -13.00
N ASN A 97 9.36 -6.28 -13.91
CA ASN A 97 8.12 -6.18 -14.70
C ASN A 97 6.86 -6.42 -13.83
N PHE A 98 6.59 -5.55 -12.86
CA PHE A 98 5.41 -5.63 -12.01
C PHE A 98 4.47 -4.46 -12.22
N GLN A 99 3.17 -4.76 -12.29
CA GLN A 99 2.12 -3.74 -12.26
C GLN A 99 1.78 -3.42 -10.81
N ILE A 100 1.80 -2.13 -10.45
CA ILE A 100 1.29 -1.64 -9.18
C ILE A 100 -0.16 -1.22 -9.37
N LYS A 101 -1.08 -1.88 -8.67
CA LYS A 101 -2.47 -1.43 -8.55
C LYS A 101 -2.66 -0.76 -7.20
N PHE A 102 -3.11 0.49 -7.23
CA PHE A 102 -3.55 1.23 -6.05
C PHE A 102 -5.05 1.02 -5.87
N ARG A 103 -5.48 0.44 -4.74
CA ARG A 103 -6.90 0.39 -4.37
C ARG A 103 -7.10 0.94 -2.97
N SER A 104 -8.08 1.82 -2.82
CA SER A 104 -8.45 2.43 -1.55
C SER A 104 -9.39 1.55 -0.70
N ASN A 105 -9.88 0.44 -1.26
CA ASN A 105 -10.75 -0.52 -0.59
C ASN A 105 -10.25 -1.95 -0.84
N MET A 106 -10.21 -2.74 0.24
CA MET A 106 -9.74 -4.12 0.31
C MET A 106 -10.74 -5.08 -0.37
N GLU A 107 -10.85 -5.03 -1.69
CA GLU A 107 -11.57 -6.05 -2.46
C GLU A 107 -10.62 -7.16 -2.89
N ARG A 108 -11.04 -8.41 -2.69
CA ARG A 108 -10.28 -9.63 -2.98
C ARG A 108 -9.75 -9.63 -4.42
N PHE A 109 -8.44 -9.85 -4.55
CA PHE A 109 -7.81 -10.42 -5.74
C PHE A 109 -7.83 -11.93 -5.60
#